data_AF-A0A9D2PWV2-F1
#
_entry.id   AF-A0A9D2PWV2-F1
#
_cell.length_a   1.000
_cell.length_b   1.000
_cell.length_c   1.000
_cell.angle_alpha   90.00
_cell.angle_beta   90.00
_cell.angle_gamma   90.00
#
_symmetry.space_group_name_H-M   'P 1'
#
loop_
_entity.id
_entity.type
_entity.pdbx_description
1 polymer ?
#
loop_
_entity_poly.entity_id
_entity_poly.type
_entity_poly.pdbx_seq_one_letter_code
_entity_poly.pdbx_strand_id
1 'polypeptide(L)' 'TVIQREYSRFAAPGDEPYYPINSGADRERLLEYRKRAEVEPRTLFGGRLGTYQYLDMHMAIGSALSMADNKLPDLLRG' A
#
# COMPACT_ATOMS: atom_id res chain seq x y z
N THR A 1 5.02 -18.72 30.33
CA THR A 1 5.20 -18.51 28.88
C THR A 1 3.93 -17.97 28.29
N VAL A 2 4.03 -17.01 27.36
CA VAL A 2 2.91 -16.52 26.54
C VAL A 2 3.05 -17.12 25.15
N ILE A 3 1.94 -17.61 24.58
CA ILE A 3 1.89 -18.21 23.25
C ILE A 3 0.81 -17.46 22.45
N GLN A 4 1.11 -17.14 21.19
CA GLN A 4 0.15 -16.61 20.22
C GLN A 4 -0.20 -17.70 19.20
N ARG A 5 -1.45 -17.72 18.76
CA ARG A 5 -1.94 -18.59 17.68
C ARG A 5 -2.60 -17.70 16.66
N GLU A 6 -2.13 -17.79 15.43
CA GLU A 6 -2.65 -17.01 14.32
C GLU A 6 -3.65 -17.84 13.52
N TYR A 7 -4.75 -17.21 13.11
CA TYR A 7 -5.78 -17.82 12.29
C TYR A 7 -6.09 -16.90 11.12
N SER A 8 -6.00 -17.45 9.91
CA SER A 8 -6.29 -16.69 8.69
C SER A 8 -7.80 -16.43 8.54
N ARG A 9 -8.14 -15.25 8.03
CA ARG A 9 -9.51 -14.81 7.75
C ARG A 9 -9.50 -13.75 6.65
N PHE A 10 -10.58 -13.67 5.88
CA PHE A 10 -10.82 -12.51 5.01
C PHE A 10 -11.01 -11.24 5.85
N ALA A 11 -10.38 -10.13 5.43
CA ALA A 11 -10.58 -8.84 6.06
C ALA A 11 -11.95 -8.27 5.65
N ALA A 12 -12.82 -8.03 6.63
CA ALA A 12 -14.08 -7.32 6.46
C ALA A 12 -13.87 -5.80 6.62
N PRO A 13 -14.85 -4.96 6.26
CA PRO A 13 -14.81 -3.54 6.60
C PRO A 13 -14.57 -3.33 8.09
N GLY A 14 -13.53 -2.56 8.43
CA GLY A 14 -13.12 -2.30 9.81
C GLY A 14 -12.03 -3.24 10.37
N ASP A 15 -11.72 -4.35 9.69
CA ASP A 15 -10.56 -5.18 10.03
C ASP A 15 -9.26 -4.54 9.53
N GLU A 16 -8.14 -4.85 10.20
CA GLU A 16 -6.82 -4.52 9.68
C GLU A 16 -6.45 -5.45 8.50
N PRO A 17 -6.21 -4.92 7.29
CA PRO A 17 -5.81 -5.74 6.15
C PRO A 17 -4.33 -6.15 6.25
N TYR A 18 -4.09 -7.46 6.37
CA TYR A 18 -2.73 -8.03 6.46
C TYR A 18 -2.09 -8.33 5.10
N TYR A 19 -2.80 -8.97 4.17
CA TYR A 19 -2.24 -9.44 2.90
C TYR A 19 -3.16 -9.12 1.72
N PRO A 20 -2.64 -8.60 0.59
CA PRO A 20 -3.45 -8.44 -0.62
C PRO A 20 -3.75 -9.81 -1.24
N ILE A 21 -4.99 -10.02 -1.68
CA ILE A 21 -5.43 -11.28 -2.31
C ILE A 21 -4.99 -11.35 -3.78
N ASN A 22 -4.93 -10.19 -4.45
CA ASN A 22 -4.47 -10.03 -5.83
C ASN A 22 -5.22 -10.94 -6.85
N SER A 23 -6.54 -11.09 -6.66
CA SER A 23 -7.40 -11.78 -7.63
C SER A 23 -7.54 -10.98 -8.94
N GLY A 24 -8.09 -11.59 -10.00
CA GLY A 24 -8.36 -10.89 -11.26
C GLY A 24 -9.22 -9.63 -11.07
N ALA A 25 -10.33 -9.76 -10.33
CA ALA A 25 -11.21 -8.64 -10.01
C ALA A 25 -10.52 -7.55 -9.17
N ASP A 26 -9.60 -7.94 -8.27
CA ASP A 26 -8.83 -6.95 -7.50
C ASP A 26 -7.85 -6.17 -8.37
N ARG A 27 -7.24 -6.82 -9.38
CA ARG A 27 -6.33 -6.15 -10.31
C ARG A 27 -7.04 -5.12 -11.16
N GLU A 28 -8.22 -5.45 -11.68
CA GLU A 28 -9.06 -4.50 -12.43
C GLU A 28 -9.43 -3.30 -11.55
N ARG A 29 -9.86 -3.54 -10.31
CA ARG A 29 -10.17 -2.47 -9.35
C ARG A 29 -8.93 -1.63 -9.00
N LEU A 30 -7.78 -2.27 -8.85
CA LEU A 30 -6.51 -1.58 -8.55
C LEU A 30 -6.11 -0.63 -9.68
N LEU A 31 -6.31 -1.01 -10.94
CA LEU A 31 -6.02 -0.14 -12.08
C LEU A 31 -6.86 1.14 -12.04
N GLU A 32 -8.14 1.02 -11.68
CA GLU A 32 -9.02 2.20 -11.52
C GLU A 32 -8.58 3.08 -10.35
N TYR A 33 -8.15 2.50 -9.23
CA TYR A 33 -7.59 3.28 -8.11
C TYR A 33 -6.27 3.97 -8.47
N ARG A 34 -5.40 3.34 -9.28
CA ARG A 34 -4.16 3.96 -9.75
C ARG A 34 -4.43 5.20 -10.59
N LYS A 35 -5.38 5.12 -11.53
CA LYS A 35 -5.78 6.29 -12.34
C LYS A 35 -6.27 7.45 -11.47
N ARG A 36 -7.01 7.16 -10.40
CA ARG A 36 -7.48 8.18 -9.44
C ARG A 36 -6.32 8.75 -8.61
N ALA A 37 -5.41 7.89 -8.16
CA ALA A 37 -4.24 8.30 -7.39
C ALA A 37 -3.30 9.22 -8.19
N GLU A 38 -3.16 9.00 -9.50
CA GLU A 38 -2.32 9.82 -10.39
C GLU A 38 -2.76 11.29 -10.47
N VAL A 39 -4.05 11.56 -10.32
CA VAL A 39 -4.62 12.92 -10.42
C VAL A 39 -4.91 13.56 -9.07
N GLU A 40 -4.63 12.87 -7.96
CA GLU A 40 -4.89 13.39 -6.62
C GLU A 40 -3.82 14.44 -6.26
N PRO A 41 -4.19 15.72 -6.09
CA PRO A 41 -3.23 16.77 -5.86
C PRO A 41 -2.53 16.59 -4.50
N ARG A 42 -1.24 16.90 -4.47
CA ARG A 42 -0.43 16.96 -3.24
C ARG A 42 -0.45 15.68 -2.41
N THR A 43 -0.69 14.53 -3.03
CA THR A 43 -0.80 13.24 -2.34
C THR A 43 0.11 12.20 -2.98
N LEU A 44 0.85 11.46 -2.16
CA LEU A 44 1.65 10.31 -2.60
C LEU A 44 1.14 9.04 -1.91
N PHE A 45 0.86 8.02 -2.71
CA PHE A 45 0.39 6.72 -2.23
C PHE A 45 1.56 5.74 -2.15
N GLY A 46 1.86 5.25 -0.95
CA GLY A 46 3.01 4.38 -0.67
C GLY A 46 2.69 3.24 0.29
N GLY A 47 3.67 2.34 0.47
CA GLY A 47 3.58 1.22 1.40
C GLY A 47 2.55 0.15 0.99
N ARG A 48 2.37 -0.85 1.85
CA ARG A 48 1.56 -2.05 1.58
C ARG A 48 0.11 -1.69 1.20
N LEU A 49 -0.52 -0.85 2.02
CA LEU A 49 -1.93 -0.50 1.86
C LEU A 49 -2.17 0.55 0.78
N GLY A 50 -1.29 1.55 0.66
CA GLY A 50 -1.41 2.60 -0.35
C GLY A 50 -1.13 2.11 -1.77
N THR A 51 -0.41 1.00 -1.94
CA THR A 51 -0.05 0.45 -3.26
C THR A 51 -0.70 -0.88 -3.60
N TYR A 52 -1.40 -1.50 -2.64
CA TYR A 52 -1.96 -2.86 -2.71
C TYR A 52 -0.90 -3.91 -3.10
N GLN A 53 0.24 -3.90 -2.40
CA GLN A 53 1.36 -4.82 -2.64
C GLN A 53 1.79 -5.48 -1.36
N TYR A 54 2.12 -6.78 -1.42
CA TYR A 54 2.78 -7.44 -0.31
C TYR A 54 4.21 -6.92 -0.19
N LEU A 55 4.55 -6.33 0.95
CA LEU A 55 5.87 -5.77 1.23
C LEU A 55 6.39 -6.31 2.56
N ASP A 56 7.54 -6.98 2.53
CA ASP A 56 8.34 -7.20 3.73
C ASP A 56 8.94 -5.86 4.21
N MET A 57 9.39 -5.83 5.46
CA MET A 57 9.88 -4.61 6.12
C MET A 57 10.93 -3.87 5.29
N HIS A 58 11.94 -4.59 4.77
CA HIS A 58 13.02 -3.96 3.99
C HIS A 58 12.52 -3.36 2.66
N MET A 59 11.52 -3.97 2.02
CA MET A 59 10.91 -3.45 0.79
C MET A 59 10.11 -2.18 1.07
N ALA A 60 9.36 -2.15 2.18
CA ALA A 60 8.63 -0.95 2.60
C ALA A 60 9.58 0.22 2.91
N ILE A 61 10.67 -0.04 3.63
CA ILE A 61 11.69 0.98 3.94
C ILE A 61 12.36 1.47 2.66
N GLY A 62 12.80 0.56 1.79
CA GLY A 62 13.44 0.93 0.52
C GLY A 62 12.50 1.74 -0.40
N SER A 63 11.22 1.34 -0.48
CA SER A 63 10.21 2.09 -1.23
C SER A 63 9.98 3.49 -0.67
N ALA A 64 9.93 3.65 0.66
CA ALA A 64 9.76 4.94 1.30
C ALA A 64 10.97 5.87 1.05
N LEU A 65 12.20 5.37 1.19
CA LEU A 65 13.41 6.14 0.90
C LEU A 65 13.45 6.58 -0.56
N SER A 66 13.16 5.67 -1.50
CA SER A 66 13.10 6.00 -2.92
C SER A 66 12.05 7.07 -3.23
N MET A 67 10.88 7.01 -2.59
CA MET A 67 9.84 8.04 -2.75
C MET A 67 10.28 9.40 -2.16
N ALA A 68 10.93 9.38 -0.99
CA ALA A 68 11.44 10.57 -0.33
C ALA A 68 12.52 11.28 -1.16
N ASP A 69 13.38 10.53 -1.85
CA ASP A 69 14.44 11.11 -2.67
C ASP A 69 13.94 11.59 -4.04
N ASN A 70 13.01 10.84 -4.67
CA ASN A 70 12.68 11.02 -6.08
C ASN A 70 11.32 11.69 -6.37
N LYS A 71 10.42 11.78 -5.39
CA LYS A 71 9.04 12.25 -5.60
C LYS A 71 8.63 13.33 -4.62
N LEU A 72 8.97 13.17 -3.35
CA LEU A 72 8.63 14.13 -2.31
C LEU A 72 9.18 15.55 -2.57
N PRO A 73 10.43 15.76 -3.06
CA PRO A 73 10.96 17.10 -3.26
C PRO A 73 10.15 17.91 -4.28
N ASP A 74 9.67 17.27 -5.34
CA ASP A 74 8.85 17.93 -6.36
C ASP A 74 7.49 18.38 -5.77
N LEU A 75 6.91 17.56 -4.89
CA LEU A 75 5.65 17.87 -4.22
C LEU A 75 5.75 19.03 -3.22
N LEU A 76 6.91 19.18 -2.57
CA LEU A 76 7.16 20.20 -1.54
C LEU A 76 7.60 21.54 -2.12
N ARG A 77 8.07 21.56 -3.37
CA ARG A 77 8.52 22.80 -4.07
C ARG A 77 7.37 23.56 -4.73
N GLY A 78 6.19 22.95 -4.85
CA GLY A 78 4.95 23.58 -5.31
C GLY A 78 4.08 24.09 -4.16
#